data_AF-A0A6A6DNR6-F1
#
_entry.id   AF-A0A6A6DNR6-F1
#
_cell.length_a   1.000
_cell.length_b   1.000
_cell.length_c   1.000
_cell.angle_alpha   90.00
_cell.angle_beta   90.00
_cell.angle_gamma   90.00
#
_symmetry.space_group_name_H-M   'P 1'
#
loop_
_entity.id
_entity.type
_entity.pdbx_description
1 polymer ?
#
loop_
_entity_poly.entity_id
_entity_poly.type
_entity_poly.pdbx_seq_one_letter_code
_entity_poly.pdbx_strand_id
1 'polypeptide(L)'
;MPWTEALSFADQIQKPGATKQNLHLFRDALLAVEFIHSHGYLHRDIKPANIGIQENTKPRAVLLDLGGAVCPPTGLINPEAGRSMQTTTRALGSPSKKPFFMTVGNP
;
A
#
# COMPACT_ATOMS: atom_id res chain seq x y z
N MET A 1 6.98 25.59 -0.79
CA MET A 1 6.55 24.89 -2.03
C MET A 1 5.23 24.20 -1.72
N PRO A 2 4.12 24.54 -2.40
CA PRO A 2 2.83 23.92 -2.16
C PRO A 2 2.79 22.50 -2.75
N TRP A 3 2.13 21.56 -2.07
CA TRP A 3 2.07 20.13 -2.38
C TRP A 3 1.23 19.78 -3.63
N THR A 4 0.86 20.77 -4.44
CA THR A 4 -0.15 20.65 -5.50
C THR A 4 0.39 20.13 -6.83
N GLU A 5 1.71 20.06 -7.01
CA GLU A 5 2.35 19.65 -8.27
C GLU A 5 3.17 18.36 -8.13
N ALA A 6 2.97 17.57 -7.07
CA ALA A 6 3.64 16.28 -6.95
C ALA A 6 3.12 15.33 -8.04
N LEU A 7 3.90 15.13 -9.11
CA LEU A 7 3.61 14.13 -10.13
C LEU A 7 3.46 12.76 -9.47
N SER A 8 2.50 11.96 -9.94
CA SER A 8 2.37 10.59 -9.46
C SER A 8 3.43 9.71 -10.11
N PHE A 9 3.79 8.61 -9.44
CA PHE A 9 4.63 7.59 -10.06
C PHE A 9 3.97 6.97 -11.30
N ALA A 10 2.64 6.95 -11.37
CA ALA A 10 1.89 6.51 -12.55
C ALA A 10 2.20 7.35 -13.80
N ASP A 11 2.32 8.67 -13.64
CA ASP A 11 2.63 9.58 -14.75
C ASP A 11 4.09 9.44 -15.19
N GLN A 12 4.99 9.18 -14.23
CA GLN A 12 6.42 9.05 -14.48
C GLN A 12 6.79 7.77 -15.23
N ILE A 13 6.12 6.65 -14.96
CA ILE A 13 6.41 5.37 -15.65
C ILE A 13 5.95 5.34 -17.11
N GLN A 14 5.04 6.24 -17.51
CA GLN A 14 4.58 6.36 -18.90
C GLN A 14 5.57 7.15 -19.78
N LYS A 15 6.50 7.90 -19.17
CA LYS A 15 7.50 8.69 -19.92
C LYS A 15 8.57 7.78 -20.53
N PRO A 16 8.75 7.78 -21.87
CA PRO A 16 9.80 6.99 -22.50
C PRO A 16 11.20 7.49 -22.11
N GLY A 17 12.15 6.57 -21.89
CA GLY A 17 13.57 6.87 -21.68
C GLY A 17 14.03 7.06 -20.22
N ALA A 18 13.13 7.02 -19.22
CA ALA A 18 13.46 7.29 -17.81
C ALA A 18 13.78 6.04 -16.94
N THR A 19 14.29 4.95 -17.52
CA THR A 19 14.34 3.63 -16.86
C THR A 19 15.15 3.61 -15.56
N LYS A 20 16.34 4.26 -15.52
CA LYS A 20 17.17 4.29 -14.32
C LYS A 20 16.54 5.11 -13.19
N GLN A 21 15.92 6.23 -13.52
CA GLN A 21 15.19 7.05 -12.55
C GLN A 21 13.98 6.29 -12.00
N ASN A 22 13.25 5.58 -12.86
CA ASN A 22 12.10 4.78 -12.44
C ASN A 22 12.51 3.66 -11.48
N LEU A 23 13.66 3.02 -11.69
CA LEU A 23 14.20 2.05 -10.73
C LEU A 23 14.57 2.68 -9.38
N HIS A 24 15.14 3.88 -9.38
CA HIS A 24 15.43 4.60 -8.13
C HIS A 24 14.17 4.94 -7.36
N LEU A 25 13.15 5.47 -8.04
CA LEU A 25 11.85 5.79 -7.45
C LEU A 25 11.11 4.54 -6.97
N PHE A 26 11.18 3.44 -7.72
CA PHE A 26 10.60 2.16 -7.31
C PHE A 26 11.28 1.62 -6.04
N ARG A 27 12.60 1.74 -5.95
CA ARG A 27 13.34 1.39 -4.72
C ARG A 27 12.89 2.24 -3.54
N ASP A 28 12.73 3.55 -3.72
CA ASP A 28 12.25 4.45 -2.66
C ASP A 28 10.84 4.06 -2.19
N ALA A 29 9.95 3.69 -3.12
CA ALA A 29 8.62 3.20 -2.78
C ALA A 29 8.67 1.90 -1.95
N LEU A 30 9.55 0.95 -2.30
CA LEU A 30 9.73 -0.28 -1.53
C LEU A 30 10.25 -0.01 -0.12
N LEU A 31 11.16 0.95 0.06
CA LEU A 31 11.64 1.35 1.39
C LEU A 31 10.53 1.95 2.25
N ALA A 32 9.62 2.73 1.65
CA ALA A 32 8.46 3.25 2.36
C ALA A 32 7.48 2.12 2.78
N VAL A 33 7.31 1.11 1.93
CA VAL A 33 6.50 -0.08 2.24
C VAL A 33 7.15 -0.91 3.36
N GLU A 34 8.45 -1.14 3.29
CA GLU A 34 9.21 -1.82 4.35
C GLU A 34 9.06 -1.08 5.69
N PHE A 35 9.13 0.25 5.67
CA PHE A 35 8.95 1.07 6.87
C PHE A 35 7.57 0.88 7.51
N ILE A 36 6.48 0.92 6.76
CA ILE A 36 5.15 0.70 7.37
C ILE A 36 4.97 -0.74 7.85
N HIS A 37 5.55 -1.71 7.14
CA HIS A 37 5.50 -3.13 7.53
C HIS A 37 6.26 -3.37 8.83
N SER A 38 7.42 -2.73 9.04
CA SER A 38 8.17 -2.84 10.29
C SER A 38 7.45 -2.24 11.50
N HIS A 39 6.50 -1.33 11.25
CA HIS A 39 5.59 -0.78 12.27
C HIS A 39 4.28 -1.59 12.40
N GLY A 40 4.17 -2.73 11.72
CA GLY A 40 3.00 -3.61 11.79
C GLY A 40 1.80 -3.16 10.96
N TYR A 41 1.96 -2.18 10.06
CA TYR A 41 0.88 -1.71 9.19
C TYR A 41 0.96 -2.34 7.80
N LEU A 42 -0.17 -2.79 7.28
CA LEU A 42 -0.35 -3.17 5.88
C LEU A 42 -1.05 -2.02 5.14
N HIS A 43 -0.46 -1.54 4.03
CA HIS A 43 -1.07 -0.46 3.22
C HIS A 43 -2.37 -0.89 2.54
N ARG A 44 -2.39 -2.11 2.00
CA ARG A 44 -3.47 -2.76 1.23
C ARG A 44 -3.88 -2.13 -0.11
N ASP A 45 -3.53 -0.88 -0.38
CA ASP A 45 -3.80 -0.21 -1.67
C ASP A 45 -2.52 0.32 -2.35
N ILE A 46 -1.51 -0.55 -2.49
CA ILE A 46 -0.24 -0.18 -3.16
C ILE A 46 -0.48 -0.19 -4.67
N LYS A 47 -0.45 1.00 -5.28
CA LYS A 47 -0.56 1.21 -6.72
C LYS A 47 0.21 2.47 -7.12
N PRO A 48 0.61 2.63 -8.41
CA PRO A 48 1.39 3.79 -8.85
C PRO A 48 0.74 5.15 -8.55
N ALA A 49 -0.60 5.23 -8.50
CA ALA A 49 -1.33 6.45 -8.15
C ALA A 49 -1.19 6.86 -6.67
N ASN A 50 -0.88 5.91 -5.77
CA ASN A 50 -0.66 6.16 -4.34
C ASN A 50 0.84 6.32 -4.02
N ILE A 51 1.66 6.57 -5.03
CA ILE A 51 3.08 6.88 -4.87
C ILE A 51 3.31 8.26 -5.47
N GLY A 52 3.53 9.25 -4.61
CA GLY A 52 3.86 10.61 -5.01
C GLY A 52 5.34 10.75 -5.32
N ILE A 53 5.68 11.66 -6.24
CA ILE A 53 7.06 12.05 -6.50
C ILE A 53 7.29 13.44 -5.92
N GLN A 54 8.26 13.53 -5.02
CA GLN A 54 8.78 14.82 -4.57
C GLN A 54 9.87 15.26 -5.55
N GLU A 55 9.57 16.27 -6.36
CA GLU A 55 10.52 16.87 -7.30
C GLU A 55 11.49 17.80 -6.56
N ASN A 56 12.72 17.34 -6.41
CA ASN A 56 13.87 18.09 -5.90
C ASN A 56 15.08 17.80 -6.82
N THR A 57 16.27 18.34 -6.51
CA THR A 57 17.52 18.01 -7.23
C THR A 57 17.77 16.50 -7.35
N LYS A 58 17.27 15.72 -6.39
CA LYS A 58 17.14 14.27 -6.47
C LYS A 58 15.68 13.89 -6.18
N PRO A 59 14.91 13.42 -7.20
CA PRO A 59 13.52 13.06 -7.01
C PRO A 59 13.40 11.84 -6.09
N ARG A 60 12.38 11.85 -5.22
CA ARG A 60 12.10 10.75 -4.28
C ARG A 60 10.65 10.31 -4.35
N ALA A 61 10.42 9.01 -4.22
CA ALA A 61 9.07 8.47 -4.09
C ALA A 61 8.60 8.54 -2.63
N VAL A 62 7.32 8.89 -2.45
CA VAL A 62 6.66 9.00 -1.15
C VAL A 62 5.37 8.19 -1.21
N LEU A 63 5.14 7.34 -0.23
CA LEU A 63 3.89 6.58 -0.11
C LEU A 63 2.76 7.49 0.34
N LEU A 64 1.65 7.50 -0.40
CA LEU A 64 0.46 8.31 -0.16
C LEU A 64 -0.73 7.43 0.20
N ASP A 65 -1.78 8.06 0.73
CA ASP A 65 -3.08 7.43 1.02
C ASP A 65 -3.02 6.20 1.95
N LEU A 66 -2.76 6.49 3.24
CA LEU A 66 -2.83 5.50 4.32
C LEU A 66 -4.27 5.26 4.82
N GLY A 67 -5.31 5.80 4.15
CA GLY A 67 -6.70 5.68 4.61
C GLY A 67 -7.21 4.23 4.63
N GLY A 68 -6.60 3.37 3.82
CA GLY A 68 -6.85 1.92 3.79
C GLY A 68 -5.91 1.10 4.68
N ALA A 69 -4.94 1.70 5.36
CA ALA A 69 -3.93 0.96 6.11
C ALA A 69 -4.52 0.30 7.38
N VAL A 70 -4.06 -0.89 7.72
CA VAL A 70 -4.50 -1.63 8.92
C VAL A 70 -3.32 -2.22 9.67
N CYS A 71 -3.42 -2.25 10.99
CA CYS A 71 -2.55 -3.05 11.85
C CYS A 71 -3.27 -4.37 12.17
N PRO A 72 -2.99 -5.47 11.45
CA PRO A 72 -3.63 -6.74 11.73
C PRO A 72 -3.16 -7.30 13.08
N PRO A 73 -4.03 -8.03 13.81
CA PRO A 73 -3.66 -8.77 15.01
C PRO A 73 -2.43 -9.66 14.77
N THR A 74 -1.51 -9.65 15.74
CA THR A 74 -0.29 -10.49 15.73
C THR A 74 -0.67 -11.96 15.54
N GLY A 75 -0.07 -12.63 14.55
CA GLY A 75 -0.35 -14.03 14.21
C GLY A 75 -1.27 -14.26 13.01
N LEU A 76 -1.88 -13.22 12.44
CA LEU A 76 -2.69 -13.32 11.20
C LEU A 76 -1.88 -13.09 9.91
N ILE A 77 -0.62 -12.67 10.05
CA ILE A 77 0.26 -12.34 8.93
C ILE A 77 1.26 -13.49 8.77
N ASN A 78 1.06 -14.35 7.78
CA ASN A 78 2.08 -15.29 7.35
C ASN A 78 2.96 -14.59 6.28
N PRO A 79 4.27 -14.37 6.52
CA PRO A 79 5.15 -13.74 5.54
C PRO A 79 5.38 -14.60 4.28
N GLU A 80 4.92 -15.86 4.27
CA GLU A 80 4.88 -16.68 3.05
C GLU A 80 3.83 -16.14 2.07
N ALA A 81 4.32 -15.43 1.07
CA ALA A 81 3.52 -14.80 0.01
C ALA A 81 2.42 -15.72 -0.53
N GLY A 82 1.16 -15.25 -0.44
CA GLY A 82 0.05 -15.78 -1.25
C GLY A 82 -1.03 -16.59 -0.53
N ARG A 83 -0.91 -16.91 0.77
CA ARG A 83 -2.03 -17.51 1.51
C ARG A 83 -2.78 -16.45 2.30
N SER A 84 -3.86 -15.95 1.71
CA SER A 84 -4.90 -15.22 2.45
C SER A 84 -5.53 -16.19 3.46
N MET A 85 -5.14 -16.07 4.73
CA MET A 85 -5.93 -16.61 5.83
C MET A 85 -7.18 -15.75 5.93
N GLN A 86 -8.31 -16.28 5.45
CA GLN A 86 -9.60 -15.67 5.69
C GLN A 86 -9.84 -15.61 7.19
N THR A 87 -9.67 -14.43 7.80
CA THR A 87 -9.96 -14.25 9.21
C THR A 87 -10.67 -12.93 9.44
N THR A 88 -11.92 -13.06 9.87
CA THR A 88 -12.90 -12.02 10.20
C THR A 88 -12.28 -10.91 11.05
N THR A 89 -12.02 -9.75 10.46
CA THR A 89 -11.71 -8.55 11.25
C THR A 89 -13.03 -7.91 11.69
N ARG A 90 -13.31 -7.93 12.99
CA ARG A 90 -14.42 -7.21 13.60
C ARG A 90 -14.14 -5.70 13.51
N ALA A 91 -14.86 -5.02 12.63
CA ALA A 91 -14.76 -3.57 12.49
C ALA A 91 -15.23 -2.86 13.77
N LEU A 92 -14.35 -2.05 14.37
CA LEU A 92 -14.74 -0.99 15.30
C LEU A 92 -15.29 0.18 14.47
N GLY A 93 -16.55 0.08 14.08
CA GLY A 93 -17.29 1.09 13.35
C GLY A 93 -18.78 0.76 13.37
N SER A 94 -19.61 1.78 13.59
CA SER A 94 -21.05 1.79 13.87
C SER A 94 -21.95 0.73 13.18
N PRO A 95 -23.08 0.35 13.81
CA PRO A 95 -23.83 -0.87 13.52
C PRO A 95 -24.75 -0.68 12.31
N SER A 96 -24.27 -0.93 11.09
CA SER A 96 -25.17 -0.99 9.92
C SER A 96 -24.62 -1.77 8.74
N LYS A 97 -23.91 -2.90 8.92
CA LYS A 97 -23.78 -3.92 7.87
C LYS A 97 -23.79 -5.31 8.51
N LYS A 98 -24.82 -6.09 8.20
CA LYS A 98 -25.04 -7.45 8.70
C LYS A 98 -23.80 -8.32 8.39
N PRO A 99 -23.35 -9.22 9.28
CA PRO A 99 -22.32 -10.18 8.92
C PRO A 99 -22.92 -11.19 7.94
N PHE A 100 -22.32 -11.29 6.77
CA PHE A 100 -22.59 -12.34 5.79
C PHE A 100 -21.87 -13.61 6.24
N PHE A 101 -22.63 -14.64 6.65
CA PHE A 101 -22.08 -15.97 6.90
C PHE A 101 -22.04 -16.73 5.58
N MET A 102 -20.84 -17.08 5.12
CA MET A 102 -20.65 -18.08 4.06
C MET A 102 -20.12 -19.35 4.74
N THR A 103 -21.00 -20.32 4.94
CA THR A 103 -20.58 -21.70 5.22
C THR A 103 -20.02 -22.26 3.94
N VAL A 104 -18.75 -22.69 3.97
CA VAL A 104 -18.21 -23.56 2.92
C VAL A 104 -17.84 -24.87 3.60
N GLY A 105 -18.80 -25.81 3.64
CA GLY A 105 -18.47 -27.23 3.49
C GLY A 105 -17.97 -27.43 2.05
N ASN A 106 -17.14 -28.38 1.68
CA ASN A 106 -16.85 -29.75 2.12
C ASN A 106 -15.56 -30.17 1.35
N PRO A 107 -15.04 -31.43 1.35
CA PRO A 107 -15.53 -32.69 1.92
C PRO A 107 -14.76 -33.22 3.14
#